data_AF-A0A3A4NJK7-F1
#
_entry.id   AF-A0A3A4NJK7-F1
#
_cell.length_a   1.000
_cell.length_b   1.000
_cell.length_c   1.000
_cell.angle_alpha   90.00
_cell.angle_beta   90.00
_cell.angle_gamma   90.00
#
_symmetry.space_group_name_H-M   'P 1'
#
loop_
_entity.id
_entity.type
_entity.pdbx_description
1 polymer ?
#
loop_
_entity_poly.entity_id
_entity_poly.type
_entity_poly.pdbx_seq_one_letter_code
_entity_poly.pdbx_strand_id
1 'polypeptide(L)'
;MRTEILAAKGLLAEQRRKTIDLDIEAKGLITHIRSVLSPYEEDVTVLRVEEAASSVRRLLEIVGQMKEIKGKIAKLEADLGREA
;
A
#
# COMPACT_ATOMS: atom_id res chain seq x y z
N MET A 1 19.26 3.24 25.77
CA MET A 1 17.80 3.26 26.05
C MET A 1 17.07 4.50 25.53
N ARG A 2 17.22 5.72 26.08
CA ARG A 2 16.35 6.86 25.67
C ARG A 2 16.45 7.23 24.17
N THR A 3 17.66 7.14 23.60
CA THR A 3 17.92 7.45 22.19
C THR A 3 17.41 6.35 21.25
N GLU A 4 17.47 5.08 21.66
CA GLU A 4 16.98 3.94 20.89
C GLU A 4 15.45 3.94 20.81
N ILE A 5 14.77 4.24 21.93
CA ILE A 5 13.31 4.40 21.97
C ILE A 5 12.87 5.55 21.05
N LEU A 6 13.60 6.67 21.04
CA LEU A 6 13.30 7.80 20.15
C LEU A 6 13.47 7.41 18.68
N ALA A 7 14.56 6.70 18.34
CA ALA A 7 14.80 6.21 16.98
C ALA A 7 13.72 5.22 16.53
N ALA A 8 13.33 4.28 17.40
CA ALA A 8 12.27 3.32 17.11
C ALA A 8 10.91 3.98 16.88
N LYS A 9 10.55 5.01 17.67
CA LYS A 9 9.35 5.82 17.43
C LYS A 9 9.40 6.59 16.11
N GLY A 10 10.57 7.11 15.74
CA GLY A 10 10.80 7.76 14.45
C GLY A 10 10.56 6.79 13.28
N LEU A 11 11.15 5.60 13.35
CA LEU A 11 10.96 4.56 12.34
C LEU A 11 9.49 4.12 12.25
N LEU A 12 8.81 3.95 13.38
CA LEU A 12 7.39 3.61 13.42
C LEU A 12 6.53 4.68 12.71
N ALA A 13 6.81 5.97 12.96
CA ALA A 13 6.12 7.07 12.29
C ALA A 13 6.36 7.06 10.77
N GLU A 14 7.59 6.78 10.34
CA GLU A 14 7.93 6.66 8.92
C GLU A 14 7.19 5.52 8.23
N GLN A 15 7.17 4.32 8.84
CA GLN A 15 6.45 3.16 8.29
C GLN A 15 4.94 3.42 8.19
N ARG A 16 4.36 4.10 9.18
CA ARG A 16 2.94 4.51 9.14
C ARG A 16 2.67 5.49 8.01
N ARG A 17 3.52 6.51 7.83
CA ARG A 17 3.39 7.47 6.71
C ARG A 17 3.44 6.75 5.36
N LYS A 18 4.43 5.87 5.18
CA LYS A 18 4.58 5.08 3.95
C LYS A 18 3.34 4.22 3.66
N THR A 19 2.69 3.69 4.69
CA THR A 19 1.45 2.92 4.53
C THR A 19 0.30 3.79 4.02
N ILE A 20 0.21 5.04 4.48
CA ILE A 20 -0.81 6.01 4.02
C ILE A 20 -0.57 6.37 2.55
N ASP A 21 0.69 6.66 2.18
CA ASP A 21 1.04 7.02 0.81
C ASP A 21 0.69 5.88 -0.17
N LEU A 22 1.03 4.64 0.20
CA LEU A 22 0.71 3.44 -0.57
C LEU A 22 -0.81 3.18 -0.66
N ASP A 23 -1.56 3.44 0.41
CA ASP A 23 -3.02 3.28 0.43
C ASP A 23 -3.71 4.28 -0.53
N ILE A 24 -3.21 5.51 -0.59
CA ILE A 24 -3.69 6.54 -1.54
C ILE A 24 -3.42 6.09 -2.98
N GLU A 25 -2.19 5.65 -3.28
CA GLU A 25 -1.82 5.14 -4.60
C GLU A 25 -2.70 3.95 -5.01
N ALA A 26 -2.90 2.97 -4.11
CA ALA A 26 -3.75 1.81 -4.35
C ALA A 26 -5.20 2.20 -4.69
N LYS A 27 -5.79 3.15 -3.95
CA LYS A 27 -7.14 3.66 -4.22
C LYS A 27 -7.24 4.37 -5.58
N GLY A 28 -6.20 5.11 -5.96
CA GLY A 28 -6.07 5.72 -7.28
C GLY A 28 -6.08 4.67 -8.40
N LEU A 29 -5.25 3.63 -8.25
CA LEU A 29 -5.19 2.51 -9.20
C LEU A 29 -6.52 1.78 -9.32
N ILE A 30 -7.22 1.51 -8.21
CA ILE A 30 -8.55 0.87 -8.24
C ILE A 30 -9.55 1.72 -9.03
N THR A 31 -9.56 3.03 -8.78
CA THR A 31 -10.44 3.96 -9.50
C THR A 31 -10.15 3.93 -11.00
N HIS A 32 -8.87 3.94 -11.36
CA HIS A 32 -8.41 3.90 -12.73
C HIS A 32 -8.75 2.57 -13.42
N ILE A 33 -8.47 1.43 -12.80
CA ILE A 33 -8.82 0.10 -13.34
C ILE A 33 -10.32 0.03 -13.66
N ARG A 34 -11.16 0.53 -12.75
CA ARG A 34 -12.62 0.56 -12.94
C ARG A 34 -13.07 1.49 -14.06
N SER A 35 -12.34 2.56 -14.34
CA SER A 35 -12.69 3.48 -15.44
C SER A 35 -12.29 2.93 -16.81
N VAL A 36 -11.26 2.08 -16.87
CA VAL A 36 -10.77 1.50 -18.13
C VAL A 36 -11.35 0.13 -18.46
N LEU A 37 -11.93 -0.57 -17.46
CA LEU A 37 -12.61 -1.86 -17.61
C LEU A 37 -14.12 -1.72 -17.31
N SER A 38 -14.83 -0.99 -18.16
CA SER A 38 -16.29 -0.87 -18.03
C SER A 38 -16.97 -2.17 -18.46
N PRO A 39 -17.81 -2.80 -17.61
CA PRO A 39 -18.58 -3.98 -18.00
C PRO A 39 -19.80 -3.64 -18.88
N TYR A 40 -20.07 -2.35 -19.09
CA TYR A 40 -21.20 -1.87 -19.89
C TYR A 40 -20.79 -1.51 -21.33
N GLU A 41 -19.53 -1.72 -21.68
CA GLU A 41 -19.06 -1.53 -23.04
C GLU A 41 -19.66 -2.62 -23.94
N GLU A 42 -20.26 -2.23 -25.07
CA GLU A 42 -20.91 -3.19 -25.98
C GLU A 42 -19.88 -4.03 -26.73
N ASP A 43 -18.75 -3.43 -27.10
CA ASP A 43 -17.62 -4.09 -27.76
C ASP A 43 -16.41 -4.15 -26.82
N VAL A 44 -16.18 -5.31 -26.21
CA VAL A 44 -15.06 -5.53 -25.27
C VAL A 44 -13.67 -5.34 -25.90
N THR A 45 -13.55 -5.31 -27.23
CA THR A 45 -12.26 -5.12 -27.91
C THR A 45 -11.74 -3.69 -27.81
N VAL A 46 -12.59 -2.73 -27.45
CA VAL A 46 -12.20 -1.31 -27.25
C VAL A 46 -11.71 -1.01 -25.84
N LEU A 47 -11.85 -1.97 -24.91
CA LEU A 47 -11.37 -1.81 -23.54
C LEU A 47 -9.85 -1.68 -23.51
N ARG A 48 -9.35 -0.81 -22.65
CA ARG A 48 -7.90 -0.59 -22.47
C ARG A 48 -7.32 -1.64 -21.51
N VAL A 49 -7.38 -2.91 -21.92
CA VAL A 49 -7.06 -4.07 -21.08
C VAL A 49 -5.58 -4.09 -20.68
N GLU A 50 -4.68 -3.68 -21.57
CA GLU A 50 -3.25 -3.59 -21.29
C GLU A 50 -2.93 -2.55 -20.21
N GLU A 51 -3.60 -1.40 -20.27
CA GLU A 51 -3.49 -0.34 -19.26
C GLU A 51 -4.00 -0.83 -17.91
N ALA A 52 -5.15 -1.52 -17.90
CA ALA A 52 -5.69 -2.16 -16.71
C ALA A 52 -4.72 -3.21 -16.14
N ALA A 53 -4.12 -4.05 -16.99
CA ALA A 53 -3.19 -5.08 -16.58
C ALA A 53 -1.93 -4.49 -15.93
N SER A 54 -1.38 -3.42 -16.49
CA SER A 54 -0.25 -2.70 -15.88
C SER A 54 -0.61 -2.14 -14.49
N SER A 55 -1.81 -1.55 -14.37
CA SER A 55 -2.31 -0.98 -13.12
C SER A 55 -2.57 -2.05 -12.05
N VAL A 56 -3.11 -3.21 -12.45
CA VAL A 56 -3.34 -4.35 -11.56
C VAL A 56 -2.01 -4.93 -11.05
N ARG A 57 -0.98 -5.03 -11.90
CA ARG A 57 0.36 -5.48 -11.47
C ARG A 57 0.94 -4.53 -10.42
N ARG A 58 0.86 -3.22 -10.64
CA ARG A 58 1.30 -2.23 -9.66
C ARG A 58 0.50 -2.32 -8.36
N LEU A 59 -0.81 -2.50 -8.45
CA LEU A 59 -1.67 -2.69 -7.28
C LEU A 59 -1.26 -3.93 -6.47
N LEU A 60 -0.93 -5.04 -7.14
CA LEU A 60 -0.46 -6.26 -6.49
C LEU A 60 0.84 -6.03 -5.72
N GLU A 61 1.80 -5.32 -6.32
CA GLU A 61 3.06 -4.94 -5.66
C GLU A 61 2.81 -4.09 -4.41
N ILE A 62 1.99 -3.04 -4.53
CA ILE A 62 1.65 -2.15 -3.42
C ILE A 62 1.02 -2.94 -2.27
N VAL A 63 0.06 -3.81 -2.57
CA VAL A 63 -0.58 -4.65 -1.54
C VAL A 63 0.44 -5.57 -0.85
N GLY A 64 1.39 -6.12 -1.60
CA GLY A 64 2.52 -6.87 -1.05
C GLY A 64 3.37 -6.03 -0.09
N GLN A 65 3.81 -4.85 -0.54
CA GLN A 65 4.59 -3.90 0.27
C GLN A 65 3.84 -3.48 1.54
N MET A 66 2.54 -3.21 1.45
CA MET A 66 1.72 -2.84 2.60
C MET A 66 1.63 -3.97 3.62
N LYS A 67 1.50 -5.24 3.19
CA LYS A 67 1.52 -6.40 4.10
C LYS A 67 2.84 -6.50 4.84
N GLU A 68 3.96 -6.33 4.13
CA GLU A 68 5.29 -6.35 4.75
C GLU A 68 5.48 -5.21 5.75
N ILE A 69 5.09 -3.98 5.38
CA ILE A 69 5.20 -2.80 6.25
C ILE A 69 4.34 -2.97 7.50
N LYS A 70 3.11 -3.50 7.37
CA LYS A 70 2.26 -3.81 8.53
C LYS A 70 2.91 -4.82 9.46
N GLY A 71 3.60 -5.83 8.93
CA GLY A 71 4.39 -6.76 9.74
C GLY A 71 5.54 -6.07 10.50
N LYS A 72 6.24 -5.13 9.85
CA LYS A 72 7.29 -4.32 10.49
C LYS A 72 6.74 -3.40 11.58
N ILE A 73 5.60 -2.76 11.34
CA ILE A 73 4.90 -1.92 12.32
C ILE A 73 4.54 -2.74 13.55
N ALA A 74 3.90 -3.89 13.38
CA ALA A 74 3.50 -4.76 14.50
C ALA A 74 4.71 -5.20 15.35
N LYS A 75 5.85 -5.49 14.72
CA LYS A 75 7.09 -5.81 15.43
C LYS A 75 7.60 -4.61 16.23
N LEU A 76 7.70 -3.43 15.62
CA LEU A 76 8.16 -2.21 16.28
C LEU A 76 7.26 -1.81 17.46
N GLU A 77 5.95 -1.97 17.32
CA GLU A 77 4.98 -1.72 18.38
C GLU A 77 5.14 -2.70 19.55
N ALA A 78 5.36 -3.99 19.25
CA ALA A 78 5.61 -4.99 20.28
C ALA A 78 6.92 -4.74 21.03
N ASP A 79 7.99 -4.38 20.32
CA ASP A 79 9.30 -4.08 20.92
C ASP A 79 9.20 -2.84 21.83
N LEU A 80 8.55 -1.77 21.37
CA LEU A 80 8.30 -0.57 22.17
C LEU A 80 7.38 -0.81 23.38
N GLY A 81 6.43 -1.74 23.28
CA GLY A 81 5.53 -2.11 24.37
C GLY A 81 6.16 -3.02 25.42
N ARG A 82 7.25 -3.74 25.10
CA ARG A 82 8.02 -4.54 26.06
C ARG A 82 9.04 -3.73 26.87
N GLU A 83 9.39 -2.53 26.40
CA GLU A 83 10.33 -1.61 27.05
C GLU A 83 9.64 -0.52 27.89
N ALA A 84 8.29 -0.51 27.94
CA ALA A 84 7.46 0.45 28.70
C ALA A 84 7.00 -0.13 30.04
#